data_AF-A0A1Y3QPY2-F1
#
_entry.id   AF-A0A1Y3QPY2-F1
#
_cell.length_a   1.000
_cell.length_b   1.000
_cell.length_c   1.000
_cell.angle_alpha   90.00
_cell.angle_beta   90.00
_cell.angle_gamma   90.00
#
_symmetry.space_group_name_H-M   'P 1'
#
loop_
_entity.id
_entity.type
_entity.pdbx_description
1 polymer ?
#
loop_
_entity_poly.entity_id
_entity_poly.type
_entity_poly.pdbx_seq_one_letter_code
_entity_poly.pdbx_strand_id
1 'polypeptide(L)'
;MSVYLFVKLLAALLSAVTLSLMFTLNERPSPFDPYSFGFVFLNGSFVLFQFFVLGGIPLSMAADRVASKSGRRSAAQLVLYFLSGVGLWFLFALWRQLATPAGAGWSASLWMPLVFGIAGAVFFVFQSLLVLIVRSLKK
;
A
#
# COMPACT_ATOMS: atom_id res chain seq x y z
N MET A 1 -11.99 6.41 -18.70
CA MET A 1 -11.97 6.43 -17.22
C MET A 1 -11.98 5.01 -16.61
N SER A 2 -12.81 4.08 -17.12
CA SER A 2 -12.93 2.69 -16.63
C SER A 2 -11.59 1.92 -16.52
N VAL A 3 -10.76 1.90 -17.58
CA VAL A 3 -9.51 1.12 -17.60
C VAL A 3 -8.47 1.61 -16.59
N TYR A 4 -8.40 2.92 -16.32
CA TYR A 4 -7.42 3.48 -15.39
C TYR A 4 -7.76 3.15 -13.93
N LEU A 5 -9.03 3.28 -13.56
CA LEU A 5 -9.53 2.85 -12.24
C LEU A 5 -9.41 1.34 -12.06
N PHE A 6 -9.72 0.56 -13.10
CA PHE A 6 -9.52 -0.89 -13.10
C PHE A 6 -8.07 -1.29 -12.82
N VAL A 7 -7.11 -0.66 -13.50
CA VAL A 7 -5.67 -0.93 -13.27
C VAL A 7 -5.26 -0.59 -11.84
N LYS A 8 -5.77 0.51 -11.26
CA LYS A 8 -5.47 0.87 -9.86
C LYS A 8 -6.10 -0.09 -8.85
N LEU A 9 -7.33 -0.54 -9.09
CA LEU A 9 -7.99 -1.54 -8.26
C LEU A 9 -7.26 -2.88 -8.30
N LEU A 10 -6.83 -3.30 -9.49
CA LEU A 10 -6.07 -4.54 -9.64
C LEU A 10 -4.67 -4.42 -9.02
N ALA A 11 -4.00 -3.27 -9.17
CA ALA A 11 -2.75 -2.98 -8.48
C ALA A 11 -2.92 -3.01 -6.95
N ALA A 12 -4.03 -2.48 -6.43
CA ALA A 12 -4.36 -2.49 -5.01
C ALA A 12 -4.53 -3.92 -4.50
N LEU A 13 -5.27 -4.74 -5.25
CA LEU A 13 -5.48 -6.15 -4.92
C LEU A 13 -4.16 -6.94 -4.91
N LEU A 14 -3.35 -6.80 -5.97
CA LEU A 14 -2.06 -7.49 -6.07
C LEU A 14 -1.12 -7.06 -4.95
N SER A 15 -1.03 -5.75 -4.68
CA SER A 15 -0.21 -5.23 -3.59
C SER A 15 -0.65 -5.75 -2.23
N ALA A 16 -1.97 -5.77 -1.97
CA ALA A 16 -2.53 -6.27 -0.72
C ALA A 16 -2.25 -7.76 -0.53
N VAL A 17 -2.43 -8.57 -1.57
CA VAL A 17 -2.14 -10.01 -1.55
C VAL A 17 -0.65 -10.26 -1.31
N THR A 18 0.24 -9.58 -2.04
CA THR A 18 1.69 -9.76 -1.90
C THR A 18 2.19 -9.35 -0.52
N LEU A 19 1.74 -8.20 -0.01
CA LEU A 19 2.15 -7.73 1.31
C LEU A 19 1.58 -8.60 2.42
N SER A 20 0.30 -8.99 2.33
CA SER A 20 -0.31 -9.90 3.31
C SER A 20 0.42 -11.24 3.35
N LEU A 21 0.78 -11.79 2.19
CA LEU A 21 1.57 -13.02 2.12
C LEU A 21 2.92 -12.85 2.82
N MET A 22 3.64 -11.74 2.56
CA MET A 22 4.94 -11.46 3.18
C MET A 22 4.83 -11.28 4.70
N PHE A 23 3.81 -10.58 5.19
CA PHE A 23 3.57 -10.46 6.64
C PHE A 23 3.19 -11.80 7.26
N THR A 24 2.32 -12.57 6.61
CA THR A 24 1.89 -13.87 7.13
C THR A 24 3.04 -14.87 7.18
N LEU A 25 4.00 -14.80 6.26
CA LEU A 25 5.19 -15.64 6.25
C LEU A 25 6.26 -15.20 7.26
N ASN A 26 6.45 -13.89 7.47
CA ASN A 26 7.53 -13.35 8.30
C ASN A 26 7.15 -13.12 9.77
N GLU A 27 5.89 -12.75 10.06
CA GLU A 27 5.48 -12.35 11.40
C GLU A 27 4.68 -13.42 12.15
N ARG A 28 4.39 -14.57 11.54
CA ARG A 28 3.69 -15.65 12.25
C ARG A 28 4.66 -16.28 13.25
N PRO A 29 4.56 -16.00 14.57
CA PRO A 29 5.65 -16.28 15.50
C PRO A 29 5.71 -17.75 15.91
N SER A 30 4.69 -18.55 15.59
CA SER A 30 4.55 -19.88 16.16
C SER A 30 3.52 -20.74 15.42
N PRO A 31 3.75 -22.07 15.29
CA PRO A 31 2.71 -23.01 14.88
C PRO A 31 1.54 -23.12 15.88
N PHE A 32 1.65 -22.51 17.07
CA PHE A 32 0.64 -22.52 18.13
C PHE A 32 -0.28 -21.29 18.13
N ASP A 33 -0.25 -20.45 17.09
CA ASP A 33 -1.20 -19.34 16.95
C ASP A 33 -2.65 -19.86 16.79
N PRO A 34 -3.64 -19.31 17.52
CA PRO A 34 -5.03 -19.78 17.46
C PRO A 34 -5.69 -19.52 16.10
N TYR A 35 -5.13 -18.61 15.29
CA TYR A 35 -5.63 -18.31 13.95
C TYR A 35 -4.90 -19.12 12.90
N SER A 36 -5.68 -19.74 11.99
CA SER A 36 -5.13 -20.47 10.85
C SER A 36 -4.37 -19.52 9.91
N PHE A 37 -3.37 -20.04 9.21
CA PHE A 37 -2.61 -19.28 8.20
C PHE A 37 -3.53 -18.59 7.20
N GLY A 38 -4.53 -19.32 6.69
CA GLY A 38 -5.50 -18.79 5.73
C GLY A 38 -6.31 -17.63 6.30
N PHE A 39 -6.71 -17.68 7.58
CA PHE A 39 -7.44 -16.59 8.22
C PHE A 39 -6.59 -15.32 8.32
N VAL A 40 -5.34 -15.42 8.79
CA VAL A 40 -4.43 -14.26 8.92
C VAL A 40 -4.13 -13.65 7.54
N PHE A 41 -3.83 -14.50 6.55
CA PHE A 41 -3.55 -14.05 5.19
C PHE A 41 -4.75 -13.37 4.52
N LEU A 42 -5.95 -13.94 4.62
CA LEU A 42 -7.15 -13.38 4.00
C LEU A 42 -7.57 -12.08 4.70
N ASN A 43 -7.53 -12.05 6.03
CA ASN A 43 -7.87 -10.85 6.78
C ASN A 43 -6.85 -9.73 6.52
N GLY A 44 -5.56 -10.04 6.53
CA GLY A 44 -4.50 -9.09 6.16
C GLY A 44 -4.66 -8.56 4.74
N SER A 45 -5.01 -9.42 3.79
CA SER A 45 -5.25 -9.03 2.39
C SER A 45 -6.44 -8.09 2.29
N PHE A 46 -7.54 -8.38 3.00
CA PHE A 46 -8.74 -7.56 2.99
C PHE A 46 -8.50 -6.17 3.60
N VAL A 47 -7.84 -6.13 4.76
CA VAL A 47 -7.50 -4.86 5.43
C VAL A 47 -6.56 -4.02 4.56
N LEU A 48 -5.47 -4.61 4.05
CA LEU A 48 -4.54 -3.91 3.18
C LEU A 48 -5.22 -3.43 1.88
N PHE A 49 -6.13 -4.23 1.32
CA PHE A 49 -6.91 -3.82 0.16
C PHE A 49 -7.78 -2.59 0.45
N GLN A 50 -8.45 -2.53 1.60
CA GLN A 50 -9.21 -1.35 2.01
C GLN A 50 -8.32 -0.11 2.15
N PHE A 51 -7.13 -0.24 2.75
CA PHE A 51 -6.16 0.84 2.85
C PHE A 51 -5.72 1.36 1.47
N PHE A 52 -5.43 0.45 0.53
CA PHE A 52 -5.08 0.86 -0.83
C PHE A 52 -6.25 1.50 -1.56
N VAL A 53 -7.48 0.99 -1.41
CA VAL A 53 -8.66 1.56 -2.09
C VAL A 53 -9.02 2.94 -1.55
N LEU A 54 -9.06 3.09 -0.23
CA LEU A 54 -9.50 4.33 0.42
C LEU A 54 -8.41 5.41 0.44
N GLY A 55 -7.15 5.02 0.65
CA GLY A 55 -6.01 5.95 0.74
C GLY A 55 -5.11 5.92 -0.49
N GLY A 56 -4.67 4.72 -0.89
CA GLY A 56 -3.68 4.55 -1.97
C GLY A 56 -4.15 5.03 -3.34
N ILE A 57 -5.39 4.72 -3.74
CA ILE A 57 -5.94 5.13 -5.04
C ILE A 57 -6.07 6.66 -5.15
N PRO A 58 -6.70 7.38 -4.20
CA PRO A 58 -6.76 8.84 -4.24
C PRO A 58 -5.37 9.50 -4.20
N LEU A 59 -4.48 9.05 -3.31
CA LEU A 59 -3.13 9.60 -3.19
C LEU A 59 -2.30 9.37 -4.44
N SER A 60 -2.40 8.19 -5.04
CA SER A 60 -1.72 7.87 -6.30
C SER A 60 -2.22 8.72 -7.47
N MET A 61 -3.51 9.05 -7.53
CA MET A 61 -4.04 9.99 -8.53
C MET A 61 -3.49 11.40 -8.33
N ALA A 62 -3.37 11.86 -7.08
CA ALA A 62 -2.75 13.15 -6.77
C ALA A 62 -1.25 13.15 -7.14
N ALA A 63 -0.52 12.09 -6.78
CA ALA A 63 0.88 11.90 -7.13
C ALA A 63 1.12 11.90 -8.65
N ASP A 64 0.27 11.20 -9.41
CA ASP A 64 0.32 11.16 -10.87
C ASP A 64 0.12 12.55 -11.49
N ARG A 65 -0.78 13.38 -10.92
CA ARG A 65 -1.01 14.76 -11.37
C ARG A 65 0.21 15.64 -11.10
N VAL A 66 0.80 15.54 -9.91
CA VAL A 66 1.98 16.34 -9.53
C VAL A 66 3.20 15.95 -10.37
N ALA A 67 3.46 14.65 -10.52
CA ALA A 67 4.60 14.15 -11.28
C ALA A 67 4.51 14.40 -12.79
N SER A 68 3.31 14.62 -13.33
CA SER A 68 3.14 14.93 -14.76
C SER A 68 3.82 16.22 -15.22
N LYS A 69 4.15 17.12 -14.28
CA LYS A 69 4.86 18.39 -14.53
C LYS A 69 6.40 18.26 -14.52
N SER A 70 6.94 17.07 -14.21
CA SER A 70 8.38 16.85 -14.06
C SER A 70 9.00 16.12 -15.25
N GLY A 71 10.19 16.55 -15.68
CA GLY A 71 10.98 15.85 -16.71
C GLY A 71 11.45 14.44 -16.31
N ARG A 72 11.42 14.09 -15.02
CA ARG A 72 11.73 12.75 -14.49
C ARG A 72 10.49 12.07 -13.91
N ARG A 73 9.43 11.99 -14.71
CA ARG A 73 8.09 11.52 -14.31
C ARG A 73 8.09 10.22 -13.49
N SER A 74 8.78 9.17 -13.94
CA SER A 74 8.76 7.87 -13.25
C SER A 74 9.42 7.89 -11.88
N ALA A 75 10.57 8.57 -11.76
CA ALA A 75 11.26 8.72 -10.48
C ALA A 75 10.46 9.59 -9.50
N ALA A 76 9.86 10.69 -10.01
CA ALA A 76 8.99 11.54 -9.21
C ALA A 76 7.74 10.79 -8.71
N GLN A 77 7.13 9.95 -9.56
CA GLN A 77 6.00 9.11 -9.15
C GLN A 77 6.41 8.12 -8.07
N LEU A 78 7.52 7.40 -8.22
CA LEU A 78 7.99 6.46 -7.21
C LEU A 78 8.19 7.13 -5.84
N VAL A 79 8.87 8.29 -5.82
CA VAL A 79 9.10 9.07 -4.59
C VAL A 79 7.77 9.52 -3.98
N LEU A 80 6.84 10.02 -4.79
CA LEU A 80 5.54 10.48 -4.29
C LEU A 80 4.68 9.33 -3.75
N TYR A 81 4.75 8.13 -4.36
CA TYR A 81 4.02 6.95 -3.86
C TYR A 81 4.62 6.47 -2.54
N PHE A 82 5.95 6.48 -2.42
CA PHE A 82 6.63 6.18 -1.17
C PHE A 82 6.24 7.19 -0.07
N LEU A 83 6.32 8.49 -0.35
CA LEU A 83 5.94 9.54 0.61
C LEU A 83 4.46 9.48 0.98
N SER A 84 3.59 9.12 0.04
CA SER A 84 2.17 8.90 0.30
C SER A 84 1.94 7.74 1.25
N GLY A 85 2.70 6.65 1.09
CA GLY A 85 2.71 5.53 2.04
C GLY A 85 3.14 5.97 3.44
N VAL A 86 4.26 6.69 3.55
CA VAL A 86 4.74 7.25 4.83
C VAL A 86 3.67 8.16 5.45
N GLY A 87 3.03 9.03 4.66
CA GLY A 87 1.96 9.92 5.12
C GLY A 87 0.72 9.16 5.62
N LEU A 88 0.33 8.07 4.96
CA LEU A 88 -0.75 7.20 5.42
C LEU A 88 -0.44 6.58 6.79
N TRP A 89 0.81 6.20 7.03
CA TRP A 89 1.22 5.72 8.35
C TRP A 89 1.06 6.80 9.43
N PHE A 90 1.48 8.04 9.15
CA PHE A 90 1.30 9.14 10.11
C PHE A 90 -0.18 9.39 10.42
N LEU A 91 -1.06 9.34 9.42
CA LEU A 91 -2.50 9.44 9.62
C LEU A 91 -3.05 8.29 10.46
N PHE A 92 -2.59 7.06 10.20
CA PHE A 92 -2.98 5.89 10.97
C PHE A 92 -2.50 5.97 12.43
N ALA A 93 -1.26 6.39 12.65
CA ALA A 93 -0.69 6.59 13.98
C ALA A 93 -1.46 7.66 14.76
N LEU A 94 -1.79 8.79 14.11
CA LEU A 94 -2.57 9.87 14.71
C LEU A 94 -4.00 9.42 15.03
N TRP A 95 -4.66 8.70 14.13
CA TRP A 95 -5.98 8.12 14.38
C TRP A 95 -5.96 7.13 15.55
N ARG A 96 -4.95 6.24 15.59
CA ARG A 96 -4.78 5.28 16.69
C ARG A 96 -4.59 5.98 18.03
N GLN A 97 -3.82 7.07 18.07
CA GLN A 97 -3.63 7.84 19.30
C GLN A 97 -4.93 8.50 19.79
N LEU A 98 -5.75 9.01 18.87
CA LEU A 98 -7.07 9.55 19.19
C LEU A 98 -8.07 8.48 19.65
N ALA A 99 -8.02 7.28 19.05
CA ALA A 99 -8.94 6.18 19.34
C ALA A 99 -8.55 5.38 20.60
N THR A 100 -7.26 5.34 20.95
CA THR A 100 -6.72 4.61 22.11
C THR A 100 -5.77 5.51 22.92
N PRO A 101 -6.31 6.49 23.67
CA PRO A 101 -5.50 7.48 24.39
C PRO A 101 -4.70 6.92 25.58
N ALA A 102 -5.03 5.71 26.06
CA ALA A 102 -4.34 5.07 27.16
C ALA A 102 -3.33 4.01 26.67
N GLY A 103 -2.04 4.35 26.65
CA GLY A 103 -0.95 3.37 26.70
C GLY A 103 -0.22 3.04 25.40
N ALA A 104 -0.71 3.45 24.24
CA ALA A 104 0.06 3.32 22.99
C ALA A 104 1.01 4.52 22.85
N GLY A 105 2.11 4.52 23.62
CA GLY A 105 3.23 5.42 23.34
C GLY A 105 3.61 5.31 21.86
N TRP A 106 4.00 6.41 21.23
CA TRP A 106 4.62 6.39 19.91
C TRP A 106 5.79 5.43 20.01
N SER A 107 5.65 4.19 19.54
CA SER A 107 6.83 3.35 19.41
C SER A 107 7.66 4.10 18.37
N ALA A 108 8.83 4.60 18.77
CA ALA A 108 9.77 5.33 17.92
C ALA A 108 10.40 4.40 16.86
N SER A 109 9.66 3.37 16.44
CA SER A 109 10.03 2.44 15.41
C SER A 109 9.86 3.15 14.07
N LEU A 110 10.95 3.73 13.60
CA LEU A 110 11.11 4.22 12.23
C LEU A 110 10.78 3.14 11.19
N TRP A 111 10.66 1.87 11.62
CA TRP A 111 10.33 0.76 10.76
C TRP A 111 8.94 0.85 10.15
N MET A 112 7.94 1.27 10.92
CA MET A 112 6.56 1.29 10.42
C MET A 112 6.33 2.30 9.28
N PRO A 113 6.79 3.57 9.35
CA PRO A 113 6.69 4.47 8.21
C PRO A 113 7.47 3.95 6.98
N LEU A 114 8.63 3.32 7.18
CA LEU A 114 9.39 2.70 6.09
C LEU A 114 8.61 1.56 5.42
N VAL A 115 7.98 0.68 6.20
CA VAL A 115 7.15 -0.43 5.70
C VAL A 115 5.98 0.10 4.86
N PHE A 116 5.28 1.13 5.34
CA PHE A 116 4.20 1.77 4.57
C PHE A 116 4.71 2.49 3.32
N GLY A 117 5.89 3.12 3.38
CA GLY A 117 6.53 3.70 2.21
C GLY A 117 6.87 2.65 1.15
N ILE A 118 7.46 1.53 1.56
CA ILE A 118 7.76 0.39 0.68
C ILE A 118 6.47 -0.18 0.09
N ALA A 119 5.41 -0.31 0.88
CA ALA A 119 4.09 -0.73 0.37
C ALA A 119 3.57 0.21 -0.74
N GLY A 120 3.76 1.53 -0.58
CA GLY A 120 3.47 2.52 -1.62
C GLY A 120 4.29 2.31 -2.90
N ALA A 121 5.59 1.99 -2.75
CA ALA A 121 6.46 1.68 -3.89
C ALA A 121 6.04 0.38 -4.60
N VAL A 122 5.67 -0.67 -3.86
CA VAL A 122 5.14 -1.92 -4.42
C VAL A 122 3.87 -1.66 -5.23
N PHE A 123 2.97 -0.82 -4.71
CA PHE A 123 1.77 -0.39 -5.44
C PHE A 123 2.11 0.34 -6.75
N PHE A 124 3.10 1.24 -6.75
CA PHE A 124 3.58 1.89 -7.96
C PHE A 124 4.12 0.89 -9.00
N VAL A 125 4.89 -0.12 -8.56
CA VAL A 125 5.47 -1.13 -9.45
C VAL A 125 4.36 -1.94 -10.11
N PHE A 126 3.40 -2.46 -9.34
CA PHE A 126 2.27 -3.21 -9.90
C PHE A 126 1.43 -2.36 -10.85
N GLN A 127 1.14 -1.11 -10.47
CA GLN A 127 0.41 -0.19 -11.34
C GLN A 127 1.15 0.02 -12.67
N SER A 128 2.46 0.24 -12.63
CA SER A 128 3.28 0.47 -13.82
C SER A 128 3.32 -0.75 -14.74
N LEU A 129 3.49 -1.95 -14.16
CA LEU A 129 3.47 -3.21 -14.91
C LEU A 129 2.11 -3.44 -15.58
N LEU A 130 1.01 -3.24 -14.86
CA LEU A 130 -0.34 -3.38 -15.42
C LEU A 130 -0.61 -2.37 -16.54
N VAL A 131 -0.15 -1.12 -16.40
CA VAL A 131 -0.25 -0.13 -17.50
C VAL A 131 0.53 -0.60 -18.73
N LEU A 132 1.71 -1.18 -18.56
CA LEU A 132 2.51 -1.72 -19.67
C LEU A 132 1.78 -2.89 -20.37
N ILE A 133 1.27 -3.85 -19.59
CA ILE A 133 0.53 -5.01 -20.12
C ILE A 133 -0.73 -4.56 -20.88
N VAL A 134 -1.52 -3.65 -20.31
CA VAL A 134 -2.72 -3.15 -20.99
C VAL A 134 -2.38 -2.40 -22.27
N ARG A 135 -1.25 -1.69 -22.32
CA ARG A 135 -0.79 -1.02 -23.55
C ARG A 135 -0.30 -2.00 -24.60
N SER A 136 0.37 -3.09 -24.23
CA SER A 136 0.81 -4.10 -25.17
C SER A 136 -0.34 -4.90 -25.77
N LEU A 137 -1.40 -5.18 -24.98
CA LEU A 137 -2.59 -5.90 -25.44
C LEU A 137 -3.50 -5.08 -26.37
N LYS A 138 -3.31 -3.76 -26.45
CA LYS A 138 -4.08 -2.86 -27.33
C LYS A 138 -3.38 -2.59 -28.67
N LYS A 139 -2.14 -3.07 -28.84
CA LYS A 139 -1.44 -3.06 -30.12
C LYS A 139 -1.70 -4.37 -30.85
#